data_AF-A4RX99-F1
#
_entry.id   AF-A4RX99-F1
#
_cell.length_a   1.000
_cell.length_b   1.000
_cell.length_c   1.000
_cell.angle_alpha   90.00
_cell.angle_beta   90.00
_cell.angle_gamma   90.00
#
_symmetry.space_group_name_H-M   'P 1'
#
loop_
_entity.id
_entity.type
_entity.pdbx_description
1 polymer ?
#
loop_
_entity_poly.entity_id
_entity_poly.type
_entity_poly.pdbx_seq_one_letter_code
_entity_poly.pdbx_strand_id
1 'polypeptide(L)'
;MRNEFRGPATSVSKEERADGVVSLRVGKTEVRLNGDHFEKLKTLYANASSKEFVENDFLFDAFAMVCRYDAAAGGQFRFSGGSQASLHGQVFDVLRDCFKVECELFASPLNCRWPMYYSKYGDVDKPFGSLGDFRACKPSGGAFEANPPFDEDVVARMAEHLFECLDAASSALTFVVVTPHWPNRPCWEKMRRSKFCSRAEVISVREHGYYEGAQHRKKSRYRLATSDTSVLFLQNESAVESNPVTDEKISLLREAFRAKRDAKK
;
A
#
# COMPACT_ATOMS: atom_id res chain seq x y z
N MET A 1 29.26 5.34 14.66
CA MET A 1 30.24 5.78 13.64
C MET A 1 29.65 5.53 12.26
N ARG A 2 29.15 6.57 11.58
CA ARG A 2 28.78 6.48 10.16
C ARG A 2 30.07 6.73 9.37
N ASN A 3 30.58 5.72 8.68
CA ASN A 3 31.69 5.91 7.75
C ASN A 3 31.20 6.77 6.59
N GLU A 4 31.88 7.89 6.40
CA GLU A 4 31.72 8.81 5.29
C GLU A 4 32.23 8.15 4.00
N PHE A 5 31.32 7.59 3.21
CA PHE A 5 31.51 7.47 1.77
C PHE A 5 30.74 8.62 1.10
N ARG A 6 31.23 9.85 1.26
CA ARG A 6 30.85 10.95 0.36
C ARG A 6 31.86 10.96 -0.79
N GLY A 7 31.56 10.16 -1.82
CA GLY A 7 32.16 10.35 -3.15
C GLY A 7 31.84 11.75 -3.69
N PRO A 8 32.39 12.15 -4.86
CA PRO A 8 32.12 13.47 -5.45
C PRO A 8 30.61 13.69 -5.45
N ALA A 9 30.16 14.86 -4.99
CA ALA A 9 28.75 15.16 -4.77
C ALA A 9 27.92 14.65 -5.94
N THR A 10 27.24 13.51 -5.74
CA THR A 10 26.45 12.88 -6.78
C THR A 10 25.22 13.76 -6.97
N SER A 11 25.35 14.77 -7.82
CA SER A 11 24.28 15.73 -8.07
C SER A 11 23.14 15.00 -8.78
N VAL A 12 21.97 14.99 -8.17
CA VAL A 12 20.74 14.56 -8.82
C VAL A 12 20.20 15.72 -9.68
N SER A 13 19.95 15.46 -10.95
CA SER A 13 19.30 16.43 -11.83
C SER A 13 17.82 16.10 -11.99
N LYS A 14 16.96 17.13 -11.91
CA LYS A 14 15.53 17.06 -12.20
C LYS A 14 15.24 17.69 -13.56
N GLU A 15 14.46 17.00 -14.39
CA GLU A 15 13.89 17.53 -15.63
C GLU A 15 12.38 17.28 -15.63
N GLU A 16 11.59 18.33 -15.88
CA GLU A 16 10.16 18.21 -16.10
C GLU A 16 9.87 18.24 -17.60
N ARG A 17 9.21 17.20 -18.09
CA ARG A 17 8.93 17.01 -19.52
C ARG A 17 7.58 17.61 -19.89
N ALA A 18 7.43 17.99 -21.16
CA ALA A 18 6.20 18.58 -21.69
C ALA A 18 4.94 17.71 -21.53
N ASP A 19 5.09 16.40 -21.29
CA ASP A 19 3.99 15.45 -21.07
C ASP A 19 3.61 15.27 -19.59
N GLY A 20 4.18 16.09 -18.68
CA GLY A 20 3.92 16.06 -17.24
C GLY A 20 4.71 14.98 -16.49
N VAL A 21 5.70 14.35 -17.14
CA VAL A 21 6.61 13.39 -16.52
C VAL A 21 7.81 14.11 -15.92
N VAL A 22 8.11 13.80 -14.66
CA VAL A 22 9.33 14.23 -13.97
C VAL A 22 10.39 13.14 -14.12
N SER A 23 11.58 13.52 -14.56
CA SER A 23 12.76 12.65 -14.67
C SER A 23 13.81 13.05 -13.65
N LEU A 24 14.30 12.08 -12.88
CA LEU A 24 15.41 12.25 -11.95
C LEU A 24 16.60 11.43 -12.44
N ARG A 25 17.79 12.03 -12.44
CA ARG A 25 18.99 11.38 -12.97
C ARG A 25 20.18 11.50 -12.03
N VAL A 26 20.88 10.40 -11.87
CA VAL A 26 22.17 10.29 -11.18
C VAL A 26 23.14 9.55 -12.11
N GLY A 27 24.19 10.24 -12.55
CA GLY A 27 25.10 9.72 -13.57
C GLY A 27 24.36 9.38 -14.87
N LYS A 28 24.41 8.12 -15.28
CA LYS A 28 23.71 7.61 -16.48
C LYS A 28 22.34 7.00 -16.18
N THR A 29 21.98 6.85 -14.91
CA THR A 29 20.73 6.20 -14.48
C THR A 29 19.63 7.24 -14.36
N GLU A 30 18.49 6.98 -15.00
CA GLU A 30 17.30 7.83 -14.98
C GLU A 30 16.11 7.05 -14.45
N VAL A 31 15.32 7.68 -13.59
CA VAL A 31 14.00 7.21 -13.17
C VAL A 31 12.94 8.24 -13.51
N ARG A 32 11.70 7.79 -13.67
CA ARG A 32 10.58 8.63 -14.10
C ARG A 32 9.32 8.36 -13.28
N LEU A 33 8.58 9.43 -13.03
CA LEU A 33 7.26 9.44 -12.39
C LEU A 33 6.44 10.62 -12.92
N ASN A 34 5.11 10.58 -12.80
CA ASN A 34 4.25 11.71 -13.14
C ASN A 34 4.37 12.84 -12.09
N GLY A 35 4.06 14.07 -12.50
CA GLY A 35 4.11 15.26 -11.66
C GLY A 35 3.29 15.13 -10.36
N ASP A 36 2.07 14.59 -10.44
CA ASP A 36 1.21 14.40 -9.27
C ASP A 36 1.87 13.52 -8.19
N HIS A 37 2.55 12.44 -8.59
CA HIS A 37 3.27 11.58 -7.64
C HIS A 37 4.55 12.24 -7.15
N PHE A 38 5.22 13.04 -7.97
CA PHE A 38 6.38 13.81 -7.51
C PHE A 38 5.99 14.79 -6.39
N GLU A 39 4.90 15.54 -6.57
CA GLU A 39 4.38 16.44 -5.54
C GLU A 39 3.89 15.69 -4.30
N LYS A 40 3.21 14.54 -4.48
CA LYS A 40 2.85 13.64 -3.37
C LYS A 40 4.08 13.24 -2.56
N LEU A 41 5.15 12.78 -3.22
CA LEU A 41 6.38 12.36 -2.55
C LEU A 41 7.03 13.53 -1.81
N LYS A 42 7.01 14.73 -2.39
CA LYS A 42 7.51 15.94 -1.73
C LYS A 42 6.73 16.26 -0.45
N THR A 43 5.40 16.14 -0.49
CA THR A 43 4.54 16.28 0.71
C THR A 43 4.84 15.20 1.75
N LEU A 44 4.95 13.94 1.36
CA LEU A 44 5.30 12.85 2.28
C LEU A 44 6.66 13.08 2.94
N TYR A 45 7.65 13.50 2.17
CA TYR A 45 9.00 13.76 2.65
C TYR A 45 9.04 14.91 3.65
N ALA A 46 8.35 16.01 3.34
CA ALA A 46 8.23 17.15 4.24
C ALA A 46 7.50 16.80 5.55
N ASN A 47 6.50 15.92 5.50
CA ASN A 47 5.73 15.52 6.69
C ASN A 47 6.45 14.50 7.57
N ALA A 48 7.25 13.61 6.98
CA ALA A 48 7.93 12.53 7.71
C ALA A 48 9.21 13.00 8.41
N SER A 49 9.84 14.08 7.91
CA SER A 49 11.07 14.63 8.46
C SER A 49 10.77 15.77 9.43
N SER A 50 11.32 15.68 10.65
CA SER A 50 11.36 16.82 11.58
C SER A 50 12.47 17.83 11.24
N LYS A 51 13.30 17.53 10.25
CA LYS A 51 14.37 18.42 9.78
C LYS A 51 13.85 19.39 8.73
N GLU A 52 14.55 20.52 8.60
CA GLU A 52 14.35 21.47 7.52
C GLU A 52 14.42 20.75 6.15
N PHE A 53 13.49 21.12 5.27
CA PHE A 53 13.40 20.54 3.94
C PHE A 53 14.56 21.03 3.06
N VAL A 54 15.37 20.09 2.56
CA VAL A 54 16.44 20.36 1.60
C VAL A 54 16.09 19.68 0.28
N GLU A 55 15.88 20.46 -0.78
CA GLU A 55 15.42 19.96 -2.09
C GLU A 55 16.37 18.87 -2.64
N ASN A 56 17.69 19.07 -2.56
CA ASN A 56 18.65 18.09 -3.06
C ASN A 56 18.59 16.75 -2.32
N ASP A 57 18.36 16.75 -1.01
CA ASP A 57 18.23 15.52 -0.21
C ASP A 57 16.94 14.78 -0.62
N PHE A 58 15.83 15.51 -0.74
CA PHE A 58 14.57 14.95 -1.24
C PHE A 58 14.73 14.35 -2.65
N LEU A 59 15.35 15.06 -3.59
CA LEU A 59 15.54 14.57 -4.95
C LEU A 59 16.39 13.30 -4.99
N PHE A 60 17.42 13.20 -4.13
CA PHE A 60 18.27 12.03 -4.05
C PHE A 60 17.53 10.83 -3.45
N ASP A 61 16.78 11.02 -2.36
CA ASP A 61 15.98 9.98 -1.73
C ASP A 61 14.84 9.52 -2.63
N ALA A 62 14.20 10.45 -3.37
CA ALA A 62 13.17 10.11 -4.34
C ALA A 62 13.75 9.30 -5.51
N PHE A 63 14.94 9.69 -6.01
CA PHE A 63 15.66 8.93 -7.02
C PHE A 63 15.98 7.50 -6.53
N ALA A 64 16.53 7.36 -5.31
CA ALA A 64 16.90 6.07 -4.74
C ALA A 64 15.68 5.17 -4.51
N MET A 65 14.58 5.73 -4.01
CA MET A 65 13.31 5.02 -3.79
C MET A 65 12.70 4.54 -5.12
N VAL A 66 12.58 5.41 -6.13
CA VAL A 66 12.02 4.98 -7.43
C VAL A 66 12.94 3.94 -8.10
N CYS A 67 14.27 4.10 -8.01
CA CYS A 67 15.23 3.09 -8.48
C CYS A 67 15.00 1.74 -7.82
N ARG A 68 14.75 1.71 -6.49
CA ARG A 68 14.49 0.47 -5.75
C ARG A 68 13.25 -0.24 -6.26
N TYR A 69 12.14 0.48 -6.42
CA TYR A 69 10.89 -0.11 -6.91
C TYR A 69 10.98 -0.53 -8.37
N ASP A 70 11.77 0.18 -9.18
CA ASP A 70 12.07 -0.24 -10.55
C ASP A 70 12.83 -1.54 -10.61
N ALA A 71 13.91 -1.65 -9.83
CA ALA A 71 14.69 -2.87 -9.74
C ALA A 71 13.81 -4.04 -9.25
N ALA A 72 12.99 -3.80 -8.22
CA ALA A 72 12.07 -4.82 -7.68
C ALA A 72 11.02 -5.28 -8.70
N ALA A 73 10.63 -4.42 -9.63
CA ALA A 73 9.68 -4.75 -10.70
C ALA A 73 10.35 -5.32 -11.96
N GLY A 74 11.62 -5.72 -11.89
CA GLY A 74 12.35 -6.31 -13.01
C GLY A 74 12.98 -5.30 -13.98
N GLY A 75 13.11 -4.03 -13.57
CA GLY A 75 13.85 -2.99 -14.29
C GLY A 75 13.19 -2.47 -15.57
N GLN A 76 12.01 -2.98 -15.94
CA GLN A 76 11.32 -2.60 -17.17
C GLN A 76 10.24 -1.55 -16.90
N PHE A 77 10.52 -0.32 -17.32
CA PHE A 77 9.65 0.85 -17.17
C PHE A 77 8.21 0.64 -17.66
N ARG A 78 8.00 -0.20 -18.69
CA ARG A 78 6.70 -0.39 -19.38
C ARG A 78 5.86 -1.57 -18.89
N PHE A 79 6.45 -2.53 -18.17
CA PHE A 79 5.79 -3.80 -17.81
C PHE A 79 5.65 -4.04 -16.30
N SER A 80 6.02 -3.02 -15.49
CA SER A 80 5.92 -3.05 -14.04
C SER A 80 4.46 -2.92 -13.55
N GLY A 81 4.14 -3.58 -12.42
CA GLY A 81 2.86 -3.41 -11.69
C GLY A 81 1.88 -4.59 -11.69
N GLY A 82 2.32 -5.80 -12.05
CA GLY A 82 1.47 -7.00 -12.09
C GLY A 82 1.26 -7.72 -10.74
N SER A 83 2.09 -7.45 -9.73
CA SER A 83 2.11 -8.23 -8.48
C SER A 83 1.16 -7.74 -7.39
N GLN A 84 0.59 -6.53 -7.53
CA GLN A 84 -0.38 -5.94 -6.62
C GLN A 84 -1.15 -4.79 -7.29
N ALA A 85 -2.35 -4.48 -6.79
CA ALA A 85 -3.16 -3.33 -7.19
C ALA A 85 -3.62 -2.57 -5.95
N SER A 86 -3.64 -1.23 -6.01
CA SER A 86 -3.98 -0.39 -4.84
C SER A 86 -5.49 -0.16 -4.79
N LEU A 87 -6.06 -0.09 -3.58
CA LEU A 87 -7.45 0.34 -3.41
C LEU A 87 -7.57 1.80 -3.84
N HIS A 88 -8.68 2.15 -4.47
CA HIS A 88 -8.89 3.53 -4.87
C HIS A 88 -9.52 4.36 -3.74
N GLY A 89 -9.44 5.69 -3.85
CA GLY A 89 -9.74 6.63 -2.75
C GLY A 89 -11.07 6.39 -2.02
N GLN A 90 -12.16 6.15 -2.75
CA GLN A 90 -13.48 5.89 -2.14
C GLN A 90 -13.53 4.65 -1.26
N VAL A 91 -12.77 3.60 -1.59
CA VAL A 91 -12.68 2.40 -0.74
C VAL A 91 -11.98 2.79 0.57
N PHE A 92 -10.86 3.51 0.49
CA PHE A 92 -10.18 4.00 1.68
C PHE A 92 -11.03 4.95 2.53
N ASP A 93 -11.88 5.77 1.91
CA ASP A 93 -12.80 6.65 2.64
C ASP A 93 -13.83 5.83 3.44
N VAL A 94 -14.41 4.78 2.86
CA VAL A 94 -15.29 3.86 3.60
C VAL A 94 -14.53 3.08 4.68
N LEU A 95 -13.31 2.61 4.40
CA LEU A 95 -12.47 1.93 5.39
C LEU A 95 -12.19 2.83 6.62
N ARG A 96 -11.88 4.10 6.39
CA ARG A 96 -11.72 5.10 7.47
C ARG A 96 -13.03 5.34 8.22
N ASP A 97 -14.10 5.68 7.50
CA ASP A 97 -15.31 6.20 8.13
C ASP A 97 -16.10 5.10 8.86
N CYS A 98 -16.25 3.94 8.21
CA CYS A 98 -17.04 2.81 8.72
C CYS A 98 -16.24 1.82 9.57
N PHE A 99 -14.94 1.66 9.29
CA PHE A 99 -14.11 0.62 9.92
C PHE A 99 -12.93 1.19 10.73
N LYS A 100 -12.78 2.52 10.80
CA LYS A 100 -11.72 3.22 11.54
C LYS A 100 -10.30 2.84 11.10
N VAL A 101 -10.16 2.38 9.86
CA VAL A 101 -8.86 2.02 9.30
C VAL A 101 -8.07 3.28 8.98
N GLU A 102 -6.83 3.34 9.48
CA GLU A 102 -5.99 4.55 9.39
C GLU A 102 -4.58 4.27 8.88
N CYS A 103 -4.22 3.00 8.63
CA CYS A 103 -2.88 2.62 8.22
C CYS A 103 -2.89 1.41 7.28
N GLU A 104 -2.03 1.46 6.26
CA GLU A 104 -1.77 0.36 5.33
C GLU A 104 -0.58 -0.48 5.82
N LEU A 105 -0.74 -1.81 5.85
CA LEU A 105 0.35 -2.74 6.19
C LEU A 105 1.24 -3.08 4.98
N PHE A 106 0.71 -2.93 3.75
CA PHE A 106 1.40 -3.27 2.52
C PHE A 106 1.29 -2.13 1.51
N ALA A 107 2.12 -1.10 1.70
CA ALA A 107 2.18 0.04 0.80
C ALA A 107 3.62 0.40 0.40
N SER A 108 3.74 1.53 -0.26
CA SER A 108 4.96 2.18 -0.69
C SER A 108 4.71 3.69 -0.75
N PRO A 109 5.76 4.52 -0.78
CA PRO A 109 5.60 5.97 -1.03
C PRO A 109 4.79 6.25 -2.32
N LEU A 110 4.91 5.37 -3.30
CA LEU A 110 4.27 5.47 -4.61
C LEU A 110 2.77 5.15 -4.60
N ASN A 111 2.27 4.37 -3.63
CA ASN A 111 0.87 3.93 -3.64
C ASN A 111 0.09 4.14 -2.34
N CYS A 112 0.74 4.55 -1.26
CA CYS A 112 0.06 4.79 0.02
C CYS A 112 -1.05 5.84 -0.12
N ARG A 113 -2.13 5.65 0.63
CA ARG A 113 -3.17 6.64 0.87
C ARG A 113 -2.83 7.52 2.05
N TRP A 114 -2.32 6.92 3.12
CA TRP A 114 -2.04 7.62 4.38
C TRP A 114 -0.58 8.06 4.47
N PRO A 115 -0.25 9.09 5.28
CA PRO A 115 1.12 9.57 5.45
C PRO A 115 1.99 8.59 6.25
N MET A 116 1.38 7.70 7.05
CA MET A 116 2.07 6.64 7.79
C MET A 116 1.56 5.28 7.35
N TYR A 117 2.48 4.42 6.94
CA TYR A 117 2.20 3.11 6.36
C TYR A 117 3.39 2.18 6.57
N TYR A 118 3.18 0.88 6.49
CA TYR A 118 4.26 -0.10 6.42
C TYR A 118 4.63 -0.38 4.96
N SER A 119 5.91 -0.63 4.73
CA SER A 119 6.45 -0.92 3.40
C SER A 119 7.67 -1.84 3.47
N LYS A 120 7.99 -2.48 2.35
CA LYS A 120 9.05 -3.49 2.29
C LYS A 120 10.46 -2.90 2.42
N TYR A 121 10.72 -1.72 1.86
CA TYR A 121 12.07 -1.17 1.70
C TYR A 121 12.34 0.00 2.64
N GLY A 122 12.36 -0.28 3.94
CA GLY A 122 12.52 0.76 4.98
C GLY A 122 13.80 1.60 4.86
N ASP A 123 14.83 1.13 4.17
CA ASP A 123 16.05 1.88 3.91
C ASP A 123 15.86 3.07 2.95
N VAL A 124 14.89 2.99 2.03
CA VAL A 124 14.57 4.06 1.07
C VAL A 124 13.17 4.66 1.27
N ASP A 125 12.28 3.98 1.99
CA ASP A 125 10.89 4.42 2.18
C ASP A 125 10.69 5.24 3.46
N LYS A 126 11.56 5.08 4.46
CA LYS A 126 11.46 5.79 5.74
C LYS A 126 11.45 7.32 5.61
N PRO A 127 12.25 7.94 4.71
CA PRO A 127 12.15 9.39 4.49
C PRO A 127 10.77 9.86 4.01
N PHE A 128 9.91 8.95 3.53
CA PHE A 128 8.58 9.25 3.01
C PHE A 128 7.44 8.75 3.92
N GLY A 129 7.72 8.44 5.19
CA GLY A 129 6.70 8.07 6.18
C GLY A 129 6.52 6.57 6.40
N SER A 130 7.38 5.72 5.84
CA SER A 130 7.33 4.28 6.15
C SER A 130 7.69 3.98 7.60
N LEU A 131 6.87 3.13 8.22
CA LEU A 131 7.07 2.56 9.55
C LEU A 131 7.95 1.28 9.53
N GLY A 132 8.40 0.85 8.35
CA GLY A 132 9.17 -0.38 8.13
C GLY A 132 8.34 -1.54 7.61
N ASP A 133 8.89 -2.76 7.66
CA ASP A 133 8.20 -3.98 7.21
C ASP A 133 6.99 -4.28 8.10
N PHE A 134 5.93 -4.85 7.53
CA PHE A 134 4.69 -5.14 8.25
C PHE A 134 4.91 -5.97 9.53
N ARG A 135 5.96 -6.80 9.60
CA ARG A 135 6.30 -7.60 10.81
C ARG A 135 6.71 -6.76 12.01
N ALA A 136 7.07 -5.49 11.79
CA ALA A 136 7.34 -4.54 12.87
C ALA A 136 6.04 -4.01 13.51
N CYS A 137 4.90 -4.21 12.87
CA CYS A 137 3.59 -3.82 13.39
C CYS A 137 3.25 -4.68 14.61
N LYS A 138 3.17 -4.07 15.79
CA LYS A 138 2.75 -4.75 17.03
C LYS A 138 1.77 -3.85 17.79
N PRO A 139 0.59 -3.59 17.21
CA PRO A 139 -0.35 -2.62 17.77
C PRO A 139 -1.05 -3.22 19.01
N SER A 140 -1.25 -2.40 20.04
CA SER A 140 -2.12 -2.77 21.16
C SER A 140 -3.62 -2.72 20.81
N GLY A 141 -3.97 -1.98 19.75
CA GLY A 141 -5.31 -1.81 19.19
C GLY A 141 -5.28 -0.94 17.93
N GLY A 142 -6.44 -0.68 17.34
CA GLY A 142 -6.60 0.13 16.13
C GLY A 142 -7.20 -0.67 14.96
N ALA A 143 -7.23 -0.07 13.77
CA ALA A 143 -7.66 -0.77 12.57
C ALA A 143 -6.75 -0.48 11.37
N PHE A 144 -6.44 -1.54 10.62
CA PHE A 144 -5.42 -1.55 9.59
C PHE A 144 -5.93 -2.22 8.31
N GLU A 145 -5.50 -1.71 7.17
CA GLU A 145 -5.70 -2.35 5.87
C GLU A 145 -4.50 -3.24 5.56
N ALA A 146 -4.74 -4.43 5.03
CA ALA A 146 -3.70 -5.32 4.54
C ALA A 146 -4.02 -5.84 3.14
N ASN A 147 -3.35 -5.29 2.13
CA ASN A 147 -3.41 -5.75 0.74
C ASN A 147 -2.02 -6.21 0.27
N PRO A 148 -1.60 -7.44 0.65
CA PRO A 148 -0.28 -7.94 0.33
C PRO A 148 -0.10 -8.21 -1.16
N PRO A 149 1.16 -8.26 -1.66
CA PRO A 149 1.46 -8.86 -2.95
C PRO A 149 0.81 -10.25 -3.09
N PHE A 150 0.35 -10.58 -4.31
CA PHE A 150 -0.42 -11.80 -4.57
C PHE A 150 0.45 -13.06 -4.66
N ASP A 151 1.20 -13.31 -3.58
CA ASP A 151 2.09 -14.44 -3.37
C ASP A 151 1.64 -15.23 -2.14
N GLU A 152 1.45 -16.54 -2.29
CA GLU A 152 0.86 -17.37 -1.23
C GLU A 152 1.69 -17.40 0.05
N ASP A 153 3.02 -17.38 -0.05
CA ASP A 153 3.91 -17.40 1.11
C ASP A 153 3.90 -16.05 1.83
N VAL A 154 3.80 -14.94 1.09
CA VAL A 154 3.60 -13.61 1.69
C VAL A 154 2.27 -13.56 2.43
N VAL A 155 1.17 -14.02 1.81
CA VAL A 155 -0.15 -14.06 2.44
C VAL A 155 -0.16 -14.96 3.68
N ALA A 156 0.50 -16.13 3.63
CA ALA A 156 0.58 -17.05 4.76
C ALA A 156 1.32 -16.42 5.96
N ARG A 157 2.50 -15.82 5.71
CA ARG A 157 3.30 -15.14 6.75
C ARG A 157 2.60 -13.91 7.31
N MET A 158 1.87 -13.17 6.48
CA MET A 158 1.01 -12.09 6.92
C MET A 158 -0.06 -12.63 7.87
N ALA A 159 -0.83 -13.64 7.46
CA ALA A 159 -1.89 -14.21 8.29
C ALA A 159 -1.40 -14.65 9.68
N GLU A 160 -0.26 -15.33 9.74
CA GLU A 160 0.36 -15.73 11.01
C GLU A 160 0.68 -14.54 11.91
N HIS A 161 1.31 -13.52 11.36
CA HIS A 161 1.63 -12.30 12.10
C HIS A 161 0.40 -11.54 12.57
N LEU A 162 -0.66 -11.45 11.75
CA LEU A 162 -1.91 -10.79 12.14
C LEU A 162 -2.59 -11.54 13.30
N PHE A 163 -2.56 -12.87 13.29
CA PHE A 163 -3.11 -13.67 14.38
C PHE A 163 -2.36 -13.45 15.69
N GLU A 164 -1.02 -13.42 15.65
CA GLU A 164 -0.19 -13.10 16.82
C GLU A 164 -0.54 -11.71 17.39
N CYS A 165 -0.74 -10.71 16.51
CA CYS A 165 -1.15 -9.39 16.94
C CYS A 165 -2.55 -9.38 17.57
N LEU A 166 -3.50 -10.09 16.97
CA LEU A 166 -4.88 -10.18 17.46
C LEU A 166 -4.98 -10.92 18.81
N ASP A 167 -4.16 -11.94 19.03
CA ASP A 167 -4.06 -12.63 20.32
C ASP A 167 -3.39 -11.75 21.39
N ALA A 168 -2.38 -10.95 21.02
CA ALA A 168 -1.60 -10.13 21.96
C ALA A 168 -2.20 -8.75 22.27
N ALA A 169 -3.13 -8.27 21.44
CA ALA A 169 -3.70 -6.93 21.57
C ALA A 169 -4.52 -6.77 22.86
N SER A 170 -4.21 -5.72 23.63
CA SER A 170 -4.93 -5.36 24.86
C SER A 170 -6.18 -4.50 24.63
N SER A 171 -6.47 -4.14 23.39
CA SER A 171 -7.57 -3.26 22.99
C SER A 171 -8.17 -3.74 21.66
N ALA A 172 -9.29 -3.13 21.25
CA ALA A 172 -9.96 -3.46 19.99
C ALA A 172 -8.98 -3.37 18.80
N LEU A 173 -8.76 -4.49 18.12
CA LEU A 173 -7.89 -4.59 16.95
C LEU A 173 -8.64 -5.20 15.76
N THR A 174 -8.59 -4.53 14.62
CA THR A 174 -9.17 -4.99 13.35
C THR A 174 -8.12 -4.97 12.23
N PHE A 175 -8.05 -6.05 11.47
CA PHE A 175 -7.37 -6.07 10.16
C PHE A 175 -8.40 -6.31 9.07
N VAL A 176 -8.46 -5.39 8.09
CA VAL A 176 -9.23 -5.57 6.85
C VAL A 176 -8.27 -6.07 5.78
N VAL A 177 -8.33 -7.37 5.51
CA VAL A 177 -7.44 -8.05 4.57
C VAL A 177 -8.09 -8.13 3.20
N VAL A 178 -7.41 -7.60 2.19
CA VAL A 178 -7.84 -7.66 0.79
C VAL A 178 -6.89 -8.57 0.02
N THR A 179 -7.42 -9.65 -0.54
CA THR A 179 -6.65 -10.61 -1.36
C THR A 179 -7.49 -11.06 -2.55
N PRO A 180 -6.88 -11.59 -3.62
CA PRO A 180 -7.64 -12.31 -4.62
C PRO A 180 -8.41 -13.47 -3.97
N HIS A 181 -9.61 -13.77 -4.47
CA HIS A 181 -10.40 -14.87 -3.96
C HIS A 181 -9.76 -16.22 -4.33
N TRP A 182 -9.22 -16.91 -3.32
CA TRP A 182 -8.43 -18.12 -3.47
C TRP A 182 -9.01 -19.28 -2.65
N PRO A 183 -10.22 -19.75 -2.98
CA PRO A 183 -10.79 -20.90 -2.30
C PRO A 183 -9.86 -22.10 -2.46
N ASN A 184 -9.78 -22.94 -1.42
CA ASN A 184 -8.90 -24.12 -1.33
C ASN A 184 -7.39 -23.83 -1.25
N ARG A 185 -6.94 -22.57 -1.26
CA ARG A 185 -5.53 -22.26 -0.95
C ARG A 185 -5.33 -22.20 0.56
N PRO A 186 -4.32 -22.91 1.12
CA PRO A 186 -4.14 -22.98 2.57
C PRO A 186 -4.03 -21.62 3.25
N CYS A 187 -3.34 -20.65 2.65
CA CYS A 187 -3.17 -19.31 3.22
C CYS A 187 -4.50 -18.56 3.37
N TRP A 188 -5.40 -18.69 2.39
CA TRP A 188 -6.71 -18.05 2.39
C TRP A 188 -7.69 -18.78 3.32
N GLU A 189 -7.74 -20.12 3.25
CA GLU A 189 -8.60 -20.94 4.11
C GLU A 189 -8.26 -20.75 5.60
N LYS A 190 -6.97 -20.65 5.92
CA LYS A 190 -6.49 -20.39 7.29
C LYS A 190 -7.02 -19.07 7.83
N MET A 191 -7.03 -18.00 7.04
CA MET A 191 -7.66 -16.73 7.42
C MET A 191 -9.17 -16.88 7.57
N ARG A 192 -9.85 -17.41 6.55
CA ARG A 192 -11.32 -17.53 6.50
C ARG A 192 -11.91 -18.34 7.66
N ARG A 193 -11.20 -19.37 8.11
CA ARG A 193 -11.61 -20.30 9.19
C ARG A 193 -11.04 -19.93 10.57
N SER A 194 -10.22 -18.89 10.66
CA SER A 194 -9.65 -18.48 11.95
C SER A 194 -10.74 -17.99 12.91
N LYS A 195 -10.51 -18.15 14.22
CA LYS A 195 -11.39 -17.59 15.26
C LYS A 195 -11.56 -16.07 15.17
N PHE A 196 -10.62 -15.40 14.50
CA PHE A 196 -10.62 -13.96 14.32
C PHE A 196 -11.45 -13.49 13.13
N CYS A 197 -11.77 -14.37 12.17
CA CYS A 197 -12.51 -13.97 10.98
C CYS A 197 -13.99 -13.72 11.30
N SER A 198 -14.32 -12.48 11.64
CA SER A 198 -15.69 -12.06 11.99
C SER A 198 -16.59 -11.94 10.76
N ARG A 199 -16.03 -11.56 9.60
CA ARG A 199 -16.75 -11.47 8.33
C ARG A 199 -15.83 -11.76 7.14
N ALA A 200 -16.39 -12.36 6.10
CA ALA A 200 -15.70 -12.59 4.84
C ALA A 200 -16.64 -12.27 3.68
N GLU A 201 -16.22 -11.33 2.84
CA GLU A 201 -16.96 -10.92 1.64
C GLU A 201 -16.20 -11.31 0.38
N VAL A 202 -16.95 -11.68 -0.66
CA VAL A 202 -16.40 -11.88 -2.01
C VAL A 202 -17.03 -10.87 -2.95
N ILE A 203 -16.21 -10.01 -3.55
CA ILE A 203 -16.62 -9.03 -4.55
C ILE A 203 -16.27 -9.62 -5.92
N SER A 204 -17.27 -9.72 -6.81
CA SER A 204 -17.05 -10.34 -8.12
C SER A 204 -16.15 -9.48 -8.98
N VAL A 205 -15.28 -10.10 -9.78
CA VAL A 205 -14.39 -9.48 -10.78
C VAL A 205 -15.12 -8.50 -11.70
N ARG A 206 -16.42 -8.71 -11.93
CA ARG A 206 -17.24 -7.86 -12.81
C ARG A 206 -17.76 -6.59 -12.13
N GLU A 207 -17.66 -6.52 -10.81
CA GLU A 207 -18.29 -5.49 -9.99
C GLU A 207 -17.29 -4.42 -9.53
N HIS A 208 -15.98 -4.66 -9.62
CA HIS A 208 -14.98 -3.81 -8.97
C HIS A 208 -13.74 -3.49 -9.81
N GLY A 209 -12.99 -2.50 -9.34
CA GLY A 209 -11.72 -2.08 -9.93
C GLY A 209 -10.74 -1.57 -8.89
N TYR A 210 -9.54 -1.25 -9.35
CA TYR A 210 -8.42 -0.82 -8.52
C TYR A 210 -7.72 0.38 -9.12
N TYR A 211 -6.82 0.97 -8.34
CA TYR A 211 -5.70 1.70 -8.91
C TYR A 211 -4.59 0.76 -9.40
N GLU A 212 -3.96 1.17 -10.48
CA GLU A 212 -2.81 0.54 -11.10
C GLU A 212 -1.62 0.49 -10.13
N GLY A 213 -0.94 -0.67 -10.04
CA GLY A 213 0.28 -0.78 -9.22
C GLY A 213 1.37 0.20 -9.65
N ALA A 214 1.44 0.51 -10.95
CA ALA A 214 2.34 1.51 -11.53
C ALA A 214 1.66 2.89 -11.75
N GLN A 215 0.70 3.28 -10.91
CA GLN A 215 -0.03 4.56 -11.01
C GLN A 215 0.87 5.81 -11.03
N HIS A 216 2.10 5.71 -10.50
CA HIS A 216 3.11 6.77 -10.56
C HIS A 216 3.68 6.99 -11.97
N ARG A 217 3.32 6.15 -12.96
CA ARG A 217 3.79 6.20 -14.36
C ARG A 217 2.68 6.27 -15.38
N LYS A 218 1.50 5.76 -15.04
CA LYS A 218 0.37 5.67 -15.96
C LYS A 218 -0.44 6.96 -15.95
N LYS A 219 -0.96 7.34 -17.13
CA LYS A 219 -1.88 8.47 -17.29
C LYS A 219 -3.26 8.16 -16.72
N SER A 220 -3.79 6.95 -16.97
CA SER A 220 -4.97 6.45 -16.26
C SER A 220 -4.52 5.72 -15.01
N ARG A 221 -5.17 6.02 -13.88
CA ARG A 221 -4.89 5.37 -12.60
C ARG A 221 -5.76 4.14 -12.40
N TYR A 222 -6.91 4.04 -13.05
CA TYR A 222 -7.87 2.96 -12.80
C TYR A 222 -7.67 1.76 -13.73
N ARG A 223 -7.79 0.57 -13.14
CA ARG A 223 -7.86 -0.71 -13.85
C ARG A 223 -9.06 -1.53 -13.38
N LEU A 224 -9.59 -2.37 -14.26
CA LEU A 224 -10.56 -3.38 -13.88
C LEU A 224 -9.89 -4.48 -13.05
N ALA A 225 -10.68 -5.12 -12.20
CA ALA A 225 -10.25 -6.33 -11.50
C ALA A 225 -10.01 -7.46 -12.52
N THR A 226 -9.02 -8.31 -12.22
CA THR A 226 -8.67 -9.48 -13.03
C THR A 226 -9.05 -10.81 -12.37
N SER A 227 -9.54 -10.75 -11.13
CA SER A 227 -10.04 -11.88 -10.36
C SER A 227 -11.13 -11.40 -9.40
N ASP A 228 -11.92 -12.32 -8.86
CA ASP A 228 -12.74 -12.04 -7.68
C ASP A 228 -11.81 -11.66 -6.52
N THR A 229 -12.36 -10.90 -5.57
CA THR A 229 -11.61 -10.38 -4.42
C THR A 229 -12.28 -10.78 -3.13
N SER A 230 -11.48 -11.27 -2.19
CA SER A 230 -11.91 -11.48 -0.82
C SER A 230 -11.57 -10.27 0.04
N VAL A 231 -12.55 -9.80 0.80
CA VAL A 231 -12.37 -8.83 1.89
C VAL A 231 -12.67 -9.57 3.20
N LEU A 232 -11.62 -9.88 3.95
CA LEU A 232 -11.71 -10.61 5.21
C LEU A 232 -11.53 -9.61 6.36
N PHE A 233 -12.45 -9.61 7.31
CA PHE A 233 -12.36 -8.83 8.53
C PHE A 233 -11.88 -9.74 9.65
N LEU A 234 -10.64 -9.51 10.09
CA LEU A 234 -10.04 -10.23 11.21
C LEU A 234 -10.09 -9.32 12.45
N GLN A 235 -10.84 -9.72 13.47
CA GLN A 235 -11.11 -8.92 14.65
C GLN A 235 -10.87 -9.75 15.92
N ASN A 236 -10.33 -9.11 16.96
CA ASN A 236 -10.41 -9.67 18.30
C ASN A 236 -11.79 -9.38 18.91
N GLU A 237 -12.11 -10.01 20.05
CA GLU A 237 -13.43 -9.91 20.68
C GLU A 237 -13.85 -8.45 20.95
N SER A 238 -12.94 -7.64 21.51
CA SER A 238 -13.21 -6.22 21.78
C SER A 238 -13.51 -5.41 20.52
N ALA A 239 -12.93 -5.75 19.36
CA ALA A 239 -13.24 -5.08 18.09
C ALA A 239 -14.58 -5.51 17.51
N VAL A 240 -14.97 -6.78 17.68
CA VAL A 240 -16.31 -7.26 17.28
C VAL A 240 -17.39 -6.50 18.06
N GLU A 241 -17.19 -6.27 19.36
CA GLU A 241 -18.13 -5.54 20.21
C GLU A 241 -18.17 -4.04 19.91
N SER A 242 -17.01 -3.39 19.83
CA SER A 242 -16.92 -1.92 19.69
C SER A 242 -17.12 -1.42 18.26
N ASN A 243 -16.83 -2.24 17.25
CA ASN A 243 -16.93 -1.86 15.84
C ASN A 243 -17.34 -3.07 14.96
N PRO A 244 -18.58 -3.57 15.11
CA PRO A 244 -19.05 -4.72 14.35
C PRO A 244 -19.10 -4.44 12.84
N VAL A 245 -18.90 -5.49 12.06
CA VAL A 245 -19.00 -5.48 10.59
C VAL A 245 -20.45 -5.78 10.19
N THR A 246 -21.25 -4.72 10.04
CA THR A 246 -22.68 -4.84 9.70
C THR A 246 -22.91 -4.89 8.19
N ASP A 247 -24.07 -5.40 7.77
CA ASP A 247 -24.42 -5.48 6.35
C ASP A 247 -24.53 -4.10 5.70
N GLU A 248 -24.92 -3.06 6.45
CA GLU A 248 -24.92 -1.67 5.95
C GLU A 248 -23.51 -1.19 5.60
N LYS A 249 -22.53 -1.45 6.48
CA LYS A 249 -21.13 -1.10 6.22
C LYS A 249 -20.57 -1.88 5.03
N ILE A 250 -20.93 -3.16 4.90
CA ILE A 250 -20.54 -3.98 3.74
C ILE A 250 -21.16 -3.44 2.45
N SER A 251 -22.43 -3.00 2.47
CA SER A 251 -23.09 -2.40 1.32
C SER A 251 -22.36 -1.14 0.84
N LEU A 252 -21.99 -0.24 1.77
CA LEU A 252 -21.20 0.95 1.47
C LEU A 252 -19.82 0.58 0.88
N LEU A 253 -19.17 -0.45 1.43
CA LEU A 253 -17.88 -0.91 0.93
C LEU A 253 -17.99 -1.48 -0.48
N ARG A 254 -18.98 -2.33 -0.76
CA ARG A 254 -19.25 -2.87 -2.10
C ARG A 254 -19.54 -1.77 -3.12
N GLU A 255 -20.33 -0.77 -2.74
CA GLU A 255 -20.58 0.40 -3.60
C GLU A 255 -19.28 1.14 -3.90
N ALA A 256 -18.44 1.36 -2.87
CA ALA A 256 -17.16 2.03 -3.06
C ALA A 256 -16.28 1.27 -4.06
N PHE A 257 -16.16 -0.06 -3.93
CA PHE A 257 -15.34 -0.90 -4.82
C PHE A 257 -15.72 -0.84 -6.30
N ARG A 258 -16.92 -0.32 -6.66
CA ARG A 258 -17.38 -0.28 -8.04
C ARG A 258 -16.36 0.32 -9.00
N ALA A 259 -16.16 -0.39 -10.12
CA ALA A 259 -15.28 0.03 -11.19
C ALA A 259 -15.63 1.44 -11.68
N LYS A 260 -14.59 2.26 -11.92
CA LYS A 260 -14.78 3.63 -12.42
C LYS A 260 -14.91 3.64 -13.94
N ARG A 261 -15.64 4.64 -14.45
CA ARG A 261 -15.98 4.75 -15.89
C ARG A 261 -14.74 4.84 -16.80
N ASP A 262 -13.62 5.31 -16.27
CA ASP A 262 -12.33 5.46 -16.95
C ASP A 262 -11.35 4.28 -16.72
N ALA A 263 -11.79 3.23 -16.01
CA ALA A 263 -11.01 2.03 -15.80
C ALA A 263 -10.79 1.29 -17.14
N LYS A 264 -9.53 0.95 -17.42
CA LYS A 264 -9.16 0.15 -18.60
C LYS A 264 -8.85 -1.28 -18.20
N LYS A 265 -8.96 -2.20 -19.16
CA LYS A 265 -8.45 -3.57 -19.03
C LYS A 265 -6.93 -3.58 -19.11
#